data_AF-Q4J9E9-F1
#
_entry.id   AF-Q4J9E9-F1
#
_cell.length_a   1.000
_cell.length_b   1.000
_cell.length_c   1.000
_cell.angle_alpha   90.00
_cell.angle_beta   90.00
_cell.angle_gamma   90.00
#
_symmetry.space_group_name_H-M   'P 1'
#
loop_
_entity.id
_entity.type
_entity.pdbx_description
1 polymer ?
#
loop_
_entity_poly.entity_id
_entity_poly.type
_entity_poly.pdbx_seq_one_letter_code
_entity_poly.pdbx_strand_id
1 'polypeptide(L)'
;MSTLVRVDEEVKRSLIRISSELQQNKGEKVSINDTIKFLIDFYDKSKEVKKDPQLLLSLLGSMKGIREELEKAREEDESDY
;
A
#
# COMPACT_ATOMS: atom_id res chain seq x y z
N MET A 1 -0.46 22.50 -13.98
CA MET A 1 0.81 22.04 -14.59
C MET A 1 0.79 20.52 -14.62
N SER A 2 1.23 19.90 -15.71
CA SER A 2 1.47 18.45 -15.76
C SER A 2 2.97 18.19 -15.60
N THR A 3 3.31 17.18 -14.81
CA THR A 3 4.70 16.74 -14.59
C THR A 3 4.82 15.31 -15.08
N LEU A 4 5.86 15.02 -15.86
CA LEU A 4 6.14 13.68 -16.35
C LEU A 4 6.96 12.91 -15.31
N VAL A 5 6.45 11.79 -14.82
CA VAL A 5 7.21 10.82 -14.02
C VAL A 5 7.46 9.59 -14.89
N ARG A 6 8.74 9.24 -15.11
CA ARG A 6 9.13 8.04 -15.86
C ARG A 6 9.37 6.90 -14.89
N VAL A 7 8.75 5.77 -15.16
CA VAL A 7 8.93 4.51 -14.45
C VAL A 7 9.05 3.39 -15.48
N ASP A 8 9.67 2.28 -15.10
CA ASP A 8 9.68 1.10 -15.96
C ASP A 8 8.28 0.44 -16.06
N GLU A 9 8.18 -0.57 -16.92
CA GLU A 9 6.91 -1.27 -17.16
C GLU A 9 6.43 -2.11 -15.97
N GLU A 10 7.34 -2.59 -15.13
CA GLU A 10 6.99 -3.38 -13.95
C GLU A 10 6.34 -2.49 -12.89
N VAL A 11 6.96 -1.35 -12.59
CA VAL A 11 6.42 -0.34 -11.69
C VAL A 11 5.09 0.19 -12.22
N LYS A 12 4.97 0.45 -13.52
CA LYS A 12 3.70 0.90 -14.14
C LYS A 12 2.59 -0.13 -13.92
N ARG A 13 2.85 -1.41 -14.18
CA ARG A 13 1.88 -2.50 -13.95
C ARG A 13 1.47 -2.58 -12.48
N SER A 14 2.42 -2.46 -11.56
CA SER A 14 2.15 -2.45 -10.12
C SER A 14 1.27 -1.27 -9.70
N LEU A 15 1.54 -0.05 -10.20
CA LEU A 15 0.72 1.12 -9.92
C LEU A 15 -0.72 0.97 -10.44
N ILE A 16 -0.89 0.38 -11.63
CA ILE A 16 -2.22 0.09 -12.19
C ILE A 16 -2.97 -0.93 -11.32
N ARG A 17 -2.30 -2.00 -10.89
CA ARG A 17 -2.89 -3.01 -10.00
C ARG A 17 -3.37 -2.37 -8.69
N ILE A 18 -2.51 -1.63 -8.00
CA ILE A 18 -2.85 -0.95 -6.75
C ILE A 18 -3.99 0.05 -6.95
N SER A 19 -3.99 0.80 -8.06
CA SER A 19 -5.10 1.73 -8.37
C SER A 19 -6.44 1.01 -8.52
N SER A 20 -6.44 -0.19 -9.12
CA SER A 20 -7.65 -0.99 -9.31
C SER A 20 -8.18 -1.54 -7.98
N GLU A 21 -7.29 -2.01 -7.11
CA GLU A 21 -7.62 -2.46 -5.75
C GLU A 21 -8.19 -1.29 -4.93
N LEU A 22 -7.54 -0.12 -4.94
CA LEU A 22 -8.03 1.08 -4.26
C LEU A 22 -9.41 1.53 -4.77
N GLN A 23 -9.63 1.49 -6.09
CA GLN A 23 -10.92 1.83 -6.69
C GLN A 23 -12.03 0.87 -6.25
N GLN A 24 -11.75 -0.43 -6.20
CA GLN A 24 -12.72 -1.42 -5.70
C GLN A 24 -13.08 -1.15 -4.23
N ASN A 25 -12.09 -0.79 -3.41
CA ASN A 25 -12.27 -0.55 -1.98
C ASN A 25 -13.03 0.74 -1.67
N LYS A 26 -12.76 1.81 -2.43
CA LYS A 26 -13.39 3.12 -2.23
C LYS A 26 -14.74 3.26 -2.92
N GLY A 27 -15.03 2.43 -3.92
CA GLY A 27 -16.25 2.52 -4.74
C GLY A 27 -16.26 3.72 -5.70
N GLU A 28 -15.11 4.36 -5.93
CA GLU A 28 -14.96 5.53 -6.79
C GLU A 28 -13.71 5.41 -7.69
N LYS A 29 -13.67 6.18 -8.78
CA LYS A 29 -12.51 6.16 -9.70
C LYS A 29 -11.25 6.66 -9.00
N VAL A 30 -10.16 5.90 -9.14
CA VAL A 30 -8.84 6.25 -8.58
C VAL A 30 -7.86 6.49 -9.72
N SER A 31 -7.21 7.66 -9.75
CA SER A 31 -6.16 7.94 -10.71
C SER A 31 -4.79 7.44 -10.24
N ILE A 32 -3.83 7.32 -11.15
CA ILE A 32 -2.44 7.02 -10.80
C ILE A 32 -1.85 8.04 -9.82
N ASN A 33 -2.24 9.31 -9.94
CA ASN A 33 -1.80 10.35 -9.01
C ASN A 33 -2.34 10.10 -7.59
N ASP A 34 -3.58 9.64 -7.47
CA ASP A 34 -4.18 9.31 -6.18
C ASP A 34 -3.51 8.06 -5.56
N THR A 35 -3.16 7.08 -6.40
CA THR A 35 -2.35 5.92 -5.97
C THR A 35 -0.98 6.34 -5.46
N ILE A 36 -0.28 7.23 -6.18
CA ILE A 36 1.04 7.72 -5.75
C ILE A 36 0.93 8.46 -4.41
N LYS A 37 -0.08 9.32 -4.24
CA LYS A 37 -0.34 9.99 -2.95
C LYS A 37 -0.57 8.99 -1.83
N PHE A 38 -1.40 7.97 -2.06
CA PHE A 38 -1.64 6.91 -1.09
C PHE A 38 -0.35 6.21 -0.66
N LEU A 39 0.54 5.89 -1.61
CA LEU A 39 1.81 5.23 -1.33
C LEU A 39 2.79 6.15 -0.59
N ILE A 40 2.80 7.44 -0.89
CA ILE A 40 3.61 8.44 -0.16
C ILE A 40 3.10 8.55 1.28
N ASP A 41 1.79 8.73 1.48
CA ASP A 41 1.19 8.81 2.81
C ASP A 41 1.48 7.55 3.64
N PHE A 42 1.44 6.38 2.98
CA PHE A 42 1.80 5.10 3.60
C PHE A 42 3.27 5.08 4.05
N TYR A 43 4.18 5.49 3.16
CA TYR A 43 5.61 5.54 3.45
C TYR A 43 5.95 6.54 4.57
N ASP A 44 5.40 7.74 4.52
CA ASP A 44 5.66 8.77 5.53
C ASP A 44 5.12 8.36 6.90
N LYS A 45 3.92 7.77 6.95
CA LYS A 45 3.37 7.21 8.19
C LYS A 45 4.21 6.05 8.70
N SER A 46 4.73 5.18 7.83
CA SER A 46 5.63 4.10 8.25
C SER A 46 6.94 4.62 8.87
N LYS A 47 7.37 5.84 8.55
CA LYS A 47 8.54 6.49 9.16
C LYS A 47 8.25 7.13 10.51
N GLU A 48 7.09 7.77 10.64
CA GLU A 48 6.66 8.37 11.91
C GLU A 48 6.32 7.29 12.95
N VAL A 49 5.90 6.13 12.48
CA VAL A 49 5.36 5.06 13.30
C VAL A 49 6.33 3.87 13.34
N LYS A 50 7.24 3.87 14.33
CA LYS A 50 7.91 2.62 14.77
C LYS A 50 6.94 1.59 15.38
N LYS A 51 5.65 1.92 15.57
CA LYS A 51 4.66 1.07 16.27
C LYS A 51 3.23 1.39 15.82
N ASP A 52 2.72 0.73 14.79
CA ASP A 52 1.36 0.19 14.73
C ASP A 52 1.01 -0.28 13.30
N PRO A 53 1.24 -1.57 12.99
CA PRO A 53 0.80 -2.20 11.76
C PRO A 53 -0.70 -2.00 11.47
N GLN A 54 -1.53 -1.77 12.48
CA GLN A 54 -2.98 -1.58 12.31
C GLN A 54 -3.33 -0.27 11.60
N LEU A 55 -2.51 0.77 11.73
CA LEU A 55 -2.69 2.03 10.98
C LEU A 55 -2.37 1.85 9.49
N LEU A 56 -1.31 1.10 9.19
CA LEU A 56 -0.97 0.71 7.82
C LEU A 56 -2.05 -0.19 7.22
N LEU A 57 -2.54 -1.16 7.99
CA LEU A 57 -3.64 -2.04 7.60
C LEU A 57 -4.97 -1.30 7.40
N SER A 58 -5.25 -0.25 8.18
CA SER A 58 -6.46 0.58 8.03
C SER A 58 -6.45 1.38 6.72
N LEU A 59 -5.28 1.83 6.27
CA LEU A 59 -5.09 2.48 4.97
C LEU A 59 -5.19 1.46 3.83
N LEU A 60 -4.63 0.27 4.03
CA LEU A 60 -4.76 -0.88 3.14
C LEU A 60 -6.13 -1.57 3.23
N GLY A 61 -7.08 -1.00 3.99
CA GLY A 61 -8.24 -1.61 4.65
C GLY A 61 -9.28 -2.36 3.80
N SER A 62 -8.83 -3.26 2.93
CA SER A 62 -9.62 -4.23 2.17
C SER A 62 -8.76 -5.25 1.38
N MET A 63 -7.41 -5.16 1.39
CA MET A 63 -6.56 -6.22 0.82
C MET A 63 -6.32 -7.37 1.80
N LYS A 64 -7.25 -8.31 1.83
CA LYS A 64 -7.22 -9.52 2.69
C LYS A 64 -5.89 -10.31 2.60
N GLY A 65 -5.26 -10.36 1.42
CA GLY A 65 -4.00 -11.10 1.20
C GLY A 65 -2.75 -10.46 1.83
N ILE A 66 -2.66 -9.14 1.88
CA ILE A 66 -1.51 -8.46 2.51
C ILE A 66 -1.52 -8.66 4.03
N ARG A 67 -2.73 -8.76 4.61
CA ARG A 67 -2.90 -9.05 6.04
C ARG A 67 -2.30 -10.41 6.42
N GLU A 68 -2.56 -11.45 5.63
CA GLU A 68 -2.08 -12.81 5.89
C GLU A 68 -0.55 -12.89 5.79
N GLU A 69 0.06 -12.23 4.80
CA GLU A 69 1.53 -12.19 4.67
C GLU A 69 2.21 -11.44 5.83
N LEU A 70 1.62 -10.35 6.31
CA LEU A 70 2.14 -9.59 7.46
C LEU A 70 1.96 -10.33 8.79
N GLU A 71 0.83 -11.02 8.99
CA GLU A 71 0.61 -11.84 10.19
C GLU A 71 1.62 -13.00 10.24
N LYS A 72 1.89 -13.63 9.08
CA LYS A 72 2.85 -14.73 8.98
C LYS A 72 4.29 -14.30 9.26
N ALA A 73 4.72 -13.15 8.71
CA ALA A 73 6.04 -12.59 9.02
C ALA A 73 6.21 -12.29 10.53
N ARG A 74 5.12 -11.95 11.21
CA ARG A 74 5.10 -11.69 12.66
C ARG A 74 5.25 -12.98 13.49
N GLU A 75 4.56 -14.04 13.07
CA GLU A 75 4.69 -15.36 13.71
C GLU A 75 6.09 -15.95 13.54
N GLU A 76 6.73 -15.72 12.38
CA GLU A 76 8.11 -16.15 12.11
C GLU A 76 9.11 -15.45 13.05
N ASP A 77 9.01 -14.13 13.22
CA ASP A 77 9.85 -13.35 14.15
C ASP A 77 9.64 -13.71 15.64
N GLU A 78 8.44 -14.14 16.03
CA GLU A 78 8.13 -14.59 17.41
C GLU A 78 8.56 -16.04 17.68
N SER A 79 8.77 -16.86 16.64
CA SER A 79 9.18 -18.27 16.78
C SER A 79 10.68 -18.48 17.01
N ASP A 80 11.49 -17.43 16.81
CA ASP A 80 12.95 -17.44 16.98
C ASP A 80 13.43 -17.08 18.41
N TYR A 81 12.53 -17.09 19.42
CA TYR A 81 12.84 -16.88 20.85
C TYR A 81 12.32 -17.99 21.78
#